data_AF-A0A1I0LP84-F1
#
_entry.id   AF-A0A1I0LP84-F1
#
_cell.length_a   1.000
_cell.length_b   1.000
_cell.length_c   1.000
_cell.angle_alpha   90.00
_cell.angle_beta   90.00
_cell.angle_gamma   90.00
#
_symmetry.space_group_name_H-M   'P 1'
#
loop_
_entity.id
_entity.type
_entity.pdbx_description
1 polymer ?
#
loop_
_entity_poly.entity_id
_entity_poly.type
_entity_poly.pdbx_seq_one_letter_code
_entity_poly.pdbx_strand_id
1 'polypeptide(L)'
;MVIRPSTGHRGPSMATQEQIHAARRQIEQLRDQHSGDIRGLIHLIDAGAIKGPAADRLVRDINGWDQAYRGLFDRALNLLDTLHPDGAPS
;
A
#
# COMPACT_ATOMS: atom_id res chain seq x y z
N MET A 1 -5.13 -14.20 -53.18
CA MET A 1 -4.36 -13.28 -52.32
C MET A 1 -5.19 -13.04 -51.07
N VAL A 2 -4.91 -13.78 -49.99
CA VAL A 2 -5.64 -13.68 -48.73
C VAL A 2 -4.76 -12.91 -47.76
N ILE A 3 -5.12 -11.67 -47.46
CA ILE A 3 -4.46 -10.89 -46.40
C ILE A 3 -5.13 -11.30 -45.08
N ARG A 4 -4.44 -12.12 -44.29
CA ARG A 4 -4.83 -12.38 -42.90
C ARG A 4 -4.29 -11.21 -42.05
N PRO A 5 -5.07 -10.62 -41.14
CA PRO A 5 -4.55 -9.62 -40.22
C PRO A 5 -3.63 -10.29 -39.19
N SER A 6 -2.43 -9.73 -39.00
CA SER A 6 -1.51 -10.12 -37.93
C SER A 6 -2.14 -9.82 -36.58
N THR A 7 -2.72 -10.84 -35.96
CA THR A 7 -2.96 -10.91 -34.52
C THR A 7 -1.67 -11.36 -33.84
N GLY A 8 -1.00 -10.42 -33.17
CA GLY A 8 0.14 -10.66 -32.29
C GLY A 8 0.87 -9.33 -32.09
N HIS A 9 1.05 -8.80 -30.89
CA HIS A 9 1.47 -9.48 -29.67
C HIS A 9 1.10 -8.57 -28.50
N ARG A 10 0.19 -9.00 -27.60
CA ARG A 10 0.20 -8.46 -26.23
C ARG A 10 1.45 -9.06 -25.60
N GLY A 11 2.57 -8.35 -25.69
CA GLY A 11 3.81 -8.71 -24.99
C GLY A 11 3.55 -8.86 -23.49
N PRO A 12 4.42 -9.58 -22.76
CA PRO A 12 4.22 -9.87 -21.35
C PRO A 12 3.99 -8.56 -20.58
N SER A 13 2.94 -8.56 -19.76
CA SER A 13 2.49 -7.45 -18.95
C SER A 13 3.57 -7.08 -17.90
N MET A 14 4.55 -6.25 -18.26
CA MET A 14 5.50 -5.65 -17.31
C MET A 14 5.17 -4.18 -17.08
N ALA A 15 5.23 -3.75 -15.82
CA ALA A 15 4.97 -2.36 -15.44
C ALA A 15 6.14 -1.46 -15.89
N THR A 16 5.84 -0.32 -16.50
CA THR A 16 6.85 0.70 -16.81
C THR A 16 7.41 1.31 -15.53
N GLN A 17 8.61 1.89 -15.58
CA GLN A 17 9.20 2.57 -14.43
C GLN A 17 8.29 3.66 -13.85
N GLU A 18 7.57 4.37 -14.71
CA GLU A 18 6.57 5.37 -14.32
C GLU A 18 5.40 4.74 -13.56
N GLN A 19 4.92 3.57 -13.99
CA GLN A 19 3.87 2.82 -13.30
C GLN A 19 4.34 2.32 -11.93
N ILE A 20 5.58 1.84 -11.82
CA ILE A 20 6.19 1.44 -10.54
C ILE A 20 6.27 2.63 -9.58
N HIS A 21 6.74 3.79 -10.06
CA HIS A 21 6.78 5.01 -9.25
C HIS A 21 5.40 5.52 -8.85
N ALA A 22 4.41 5.44 -9.75
CA ALA A 22 3.04 5.82 -9.44
C ALA A 22 2.44 4.92 -8.35
N ALA A 23 2.64 3.61 -8.47
CA ALA A 23 2.21 2.63 -7.47
C ALA A 23 2.87 2.89 -6.10
N ARG A 24 4.17 3.20 -6.08
CA ARG A 24 4.90 3.54 -4.85
C ARG A 24 4.26 4.74 -4.15
N ARG A 25 4.06 5.85 -4.86
CA ARG A 25 3.45 7.07 -4.28
C ARG A 25 2.05 6.79 -3.73
N GLN A 26 1.26 5.97 -4.42
CA GLN A 26 -0.08 5.59 -3.94
C GLN A 26 0.00 4.78 -2.63
N ILE A 27 0.91 3.81 -2.55
CA ILE A 27 1.11 3.01 -1.33
C ILE A 27 1.58 3.89 -0.17
N GLU A 28 2.52 4.81 -0.41
CA GLU A 28 3.00 5.77 0.59
C GLU A 28 1.86 6.67 1.08
N GLN A 29 1.06 7.22 0.17
CA GLN A 29 -0.10 8.05 0.52
C GLN A 29 -1.12 7.29 1.37
N LEU A 30 -1.42 6.03 1.02
CA LEU A 30 -2.34 5.19 1.79
C LEU A 30 -1.80 4.90 3.20
N ARG A 31 -0.49 4.62 3.31
CA ARG A 31 0.18 4.41 4.60
C ARG A 31 0.10 5.64 5.49
N ASP A 32 0.36 6.81 4.92
CA ASP A 32 0.37 8.07 5.66
C ASP A 32 -1.05 8.47 6.10
N GLN A 33 -2.05 8.29 5.22
CA GLN A 33 -3.46 8.49 5.56
C GLN A 33 -3.89 7.56 6.70
N HIS A 34 -3.60 6.26 6.58
CA HIS A 34 -3.90 5.29 7.63
C HIS A 34 -3.27 5.69 8.97
N SER A 35 -2.00 6.07 8.96
CA SER A 35 -1.29 6.52 10.16
C SER A 35 -1.93 7.76 10.79
N GLY A 36 -2.43 8.69 9.97
CA GLY A 36 -3.20 9.85 10.41
C GLY A 36 -4.51 9.46 11.09
N ASP A 37 -5.28 8.57 10.46
CA ASP A 37 -6.57 8.10 10.97
C ASP A 37 -6.43 7.37 12.31
N ILE A 38 -5.44 6.47 12.42
CA ILE A 38 -5.14 5.76 13.68
C ILE A 38 -4.80 6.74 14.80
N ARG A 39 -3.95 7.73 14.55
CA ARG A 39 -3.62 8.76 15.54
C ARG A 39 -4.85 9.56 15.94
N GLY A 40 -5.72 9.89 14.99
CA GLY A 40 -6.98 10.59 15.26
C GLY A 40 -7.89 9.79 16.19
N LEU A 41 -8.05 8.48 15.92
CA LEU A 41 -8.86 7.59 16.76
C LEU A 41 -8.31 7.47 18.18
N ILE A 42 -7.00 7.26 18.34
CA ILE A 42 -6.37 7.18 19.67
C ILE A 42 -6.56 8.50 20.41
N HIS A 43 -6.36 9.64 19.74
CA HIS A 43 -6.55 10.96 20.36
C HIS A 43 -7.99 11.18 20.86
N LEU A 44 -9.00 10.73 20.11
CA LEU A 44 -10.39 10.81 20.57
C LEU A 44 -10.64 9.98 21.83
N ILE A 45 -10.03 8.79 21.92
CA ILE A 45 -10.13 7.93 23.10
C ILE A 45 -9.43 8.59 24.29
N ASP A 46 -8.21 9.11 24.10
CA ASP A 46 -7.44 9.81 25.13
C ASP A 46 -8.14 11.10 25.61
N ALA A 47 -8.84 11.80 24.71
CA ALA A 47 -9.69 12.95 25.03
C ALA A 47 -10.97 12.57 25.79
N GLY A 48 -11.24 11.28 25.97
CA GLY A 48 -12.30 10.76 26.82
C GLY A 48 -13.62 10.49 26.09
N ALA A 49 -13.62 10.33 24.76
CA ALA A 49 -14.81 9.88 24.01
C ALA A 49 -15.32 8.52 24.51
N ILE A 50 -14.42 7.65 24.98
CA ILE A 50 -14.69 6.38 25.65
C ILE A 50 -13.75 6.30 26.86
N LYS A 51 -14.19 5.69 27.97
CA LYS A 51 -13.40 5.57 29.20
C LYS A 51 -13.43 4.16 29.80
N GLY A 52 -12.49 3.90 30.69
CA GLY A 52 -12.40 2.65 31.45
C GLY A 52 -11.93 1.47 30.60
N PRO A 53 -12.16 0.23 31.06
CA PRO A 53 -11.58 -0.98 30.44
C PRO A 53 -11.92 -1.17 28.95
N ALA A 54 -13.06 -0.61 28.50
CA ALA A 54 -13.46 -0.63 27.10
C ALA A 54 -12.53 0.26 26.23
N ALA A 55 -12.12 1.43 26.74
CA ALA A 55 -11.13 2.28 26.07
C ALA A 55 -9.78 1.57 25.96
N ASP A 56 -9.32 0.97 27.05
CA ASP A 56 -8.02 0.27 27.09
C ASP A 56 -7.97 -0.93 26.14
N ARG A 57 -9.10 -1.64 25.98
CA ARG A 57 -9.22 -2.71 24.98
C ARG A 57 -9.20 -2.13 23.57
N LEU A 58 -10.00 -1.10 23.30
CA LEU A 58 -10.08 -0.49 21.98
C LEU A 58 -8.73 0.07 21.52
N VAL A 59 -7.98 0.73 22.39
CA VAL A 59 -6.62 1.22 22.08
C VAL A 59 -5.67 0.07 21.75
N ARG A 60 -5.73 -1.05 22.48
CA ARG A 60 -4.93 -2.24 22.16
C ARG A 60 -5.30 -2.82 20.80
N ASP A 61 -6.59 -2.93 20.50
CA ASP A 61 -7.06 -3.47 19.22
C ASP A 61 -6.64 -2.57 18.05
N ILE A 62 -6.78 -1.25 18.21
CA ILE A 62 -6.33 -0.23 17.23
C ILE A 62 -4.83 -0.34 16.99
N ASN A 63 -4.01 -0.45 18.04
CA ASN A 63 -2.56 -0.60 17.90
C ASN A 63 -2.18 -1.92 17.20
N GLY A 64 -2.89 -3.00 17.49
CA GLY A 64 -2.71 -4.28 16.79
C GLY A 64 -3.04 -4.17 15.30
N TRP A 65 -4.09 -3.43 14.95
CA TRP A 65 -4.46 -3.16 13.56
C TRP A 65 -3.40 -2.30 12.85
N ASP A 66 -2.92 -1.22 13.47
CA ASP A 66 -1.86 -0.36 12.90
C ASP A 66 -0.59 -1.18 12.59
N GLN A 67 -0.17 -2.03 13.53
CA GLN A 67 1.01 -2.86 13.33
C GLN A 67 0.84 -3.83 12.14
N ALA A 68 -0.31 -4.47 12.02
CA ALA A 68 -0.59 -5.39 10.93
C ALA A 68 -0.62 -4.67 9.56
N TYR A 69 -1.25 -3.49 9.51
CA TYR A 69 -1.34 -2.68 8.29
C TYR A 69 0.01 -2.12 7.85
N ARG A 70 0.83 -1.63 8.80
CA ARG A 70 2.22 -1.21 8.48
C ARG A 70 3.01 -2.34 7.83
N GLY A 71 2.92 -3.55 8.38
CA GLY A 71 3.58 -4.71 7.80
C GLY A 71 3.06 -5.08 6.40
N LEU A 72 1.83 -4.72 6.02
CA LEU A 72 1.33 -4.88 4.65
C LEU A 72 1.94 -3.83 3.72
N PHE A 73 1.97 -2.56 4.13
CA PHE A 73 2.55 -1.49 3.33
C PHE A 73 4.05 -1.71 3.07
N ASP A 74 4.81 -2.10 4.09
CA ASP A 74 6.23 -2.39 3.94
C ASP A 74 6.48 -3.54 2.96
N ARG A 75 5.68 -4.61 3.04
CA ARG A 75 5.75 -5.72 2.08
C ARG A 75 5.40 -5.29 0.66
N ALA A 76 4.40 -4.43 0.49
CA ALA A 76 4.02 -3.92 -0.83
C ALA A 76 5.12 -3.03 -1.43
N LEU A 77 5.75 -2.16 -0.63
CA LEU A 77 6.87 -1.33 -1.07
C LEU A 77 8.09 -2.18 -1.44
N ASN A 78 8.44 -3.16 -0.60
CA ASN A 78 9.53 -4.09 -0.90
C ASN A 78 9.27 -4.88 -2.18
N LEU A 79 8.03 -5.27 -2.46
CA LEU A 79 7.68 -5.93 -3.72
C LEU A 79 7.96 -5.01 -4.91
N LEU A 80 7.63 -3.72 -4.82
CA LEU A 80 7.96 -2.75 -5.87
C LEU A 80 9.46 -2.59 -6.07
N ASP A 81 10.27 -2.68 -5.02
CA ASP A 81 11.74 -2.64 -5.12
C ASP A 81 12.32 -3.85 -5.86
N THR A 82 11.61 -4.98 -5.92
CA THR A 82 12.05 -6.15 -6.70
C THR A 82 11.74 -6.03 -8.20
N LEU A 83 10.86 -5.11 -8.59
CA LEU A 83 10.49 -4.90 -9.98
C LEU A 83 11.64 -4.20 -10.72
N HIS A 84 12.17 -4.84 -11.75
CA HIS A 84 13.16 -4.23 -12.65
C HIS A 84 12.47 -3.73 -13.91
N PRO A 85 12.62 -2.44 -14.27
CA PRO A 85 12.19 -1.94 -15.58
C PRO A 85 13.09 -2.51 -16.67
N ASP A 86 12.51 -2.80 -17.84
CA ASP A 86 13.27 -3.33 -18.98
C ASP A 86 14.30 -2.30 -19.47
N GLY A 87 15.57 -2.71 -19.62
CA GLY A 87 16.63 -1.90 -20.26
C GLY A 87 17.75 -1.31 -19.38
N ALA A 88 17.85 -1.64 -18.10
CA ALA A 88 19.06 -1.32 -17.32
C ALA A 88 20.16 -2.35 -17.66
N PRO A 89 21.31 -1.96 -18.25
CA PRO A 89 22.41 -2.89 -18.46
C PRO A 89 22.92 -3.37 -17.09
N SER A 90 23.02 -4.69 -16.93
CA SER A 90 23.76 -5.33 -15.83
C SER A 90 25.26 -5.09 -15.96
#